data_AF-A0A838ICL0-F1
#
_entry.id   AF-A0A838ICL0-F1
#
_cell.length_a   1.000
_cell.length_b   1.000
_cell.length_c   1.000
_cell.angle_alpha   90.00
_cell.angle_beta   90.00
_cell.angle_gamma   90.00
#
_symmetry.space_group_name_H-M   'P 1'
#
loop_
_entity.id
_entity.type
_entity.pdbx_description
1 polymer ?
#
loop_
_entity_poly.entity_id
_entity_poly.type
_entity_poly.pdbx_seq_one_letter_code
_entity_poly.pdbx_strand_id
1 'polypeptide(L)'
;FDTPSTKAAVAALSGLDGDGSVLVVLTADEGTCAKSFRNVAGVSVLAADSVGVTDLVGAARLVVSESALQRLGEKAGTTQREDEE
;
A
#
# COMPACT_ATOMS: atom_id res chain seq x y z
N PHE A 1 -8.70 9.57 -0.44
CA PHE A 1 -9.94 8.80 -0.67
C PHE A 1 -10.94 9.16 0.41
N ASP A 2 -11.79 10.16 0.16
CA ASP A 2 -12.80 10.60 1.14
C ASP A 2 -14.05 9.71 1.15
N THR A 3 -14.39 9.10 0.01
CA THR A 3 -15.51 8.17 -0.14
C THR A 3 -14.99 6.85 -0.69
N PRO A 4 -15.43 5.69 -0.15
CA PRO A 4 -14.94 4.40 -0.63
C PRO A 4 -15.41 4.16 -2.08
N SER A 5 -14.47 3.86 -2.98
CA SER A 5 -14.75 3.69 -4.41
C SER A 5 -13.79 2.70 -5.05
N THR A 6 -14.30 1.49 -5.35
CA THR A 6 -13.55 0.46 -6.07
C THR A 6 -13.14 0.94 -7.47
N LYS A 7 -13.98 1.75 -8.13
CA LYS A 7 -13.67 2.30 -9.46
C LYS A 7 -12.45 3.23 -9.42
N ALA A 8 -12.38 4.07 -8.39
CA ALA A 8 -11.21 4.94 -8.20
C ALA A 8 -9.96 4.13 -7.85
N ALA A 9 -10.08 3.07 -7.05
CA ALA A 9 -8.97 2.16 -6.74
C ALA A 9 -8.44 1.46 -8.00
N VAL A 10 -9.31 0.92 -8.86
CA VAL A 10 -8.89 0.30 -10.13
C VAL A 10 -8.21 1.32 -11.05
N ALA A 11 -8.74 2.54 -11.14
CA ALA A 11 -8.12 3.61 -11.92
C ALA A 11 -6.71 3.96 -11.37
N ALA A 12 -6.55 4.05 -10.05
CA ALA A 12 -5.25 4.28 -9.44
C ALA A 12 -4.23 3.16 -9.76
N LEU A 13 -4.69 1.90 -9.80
CA LEU A 13 -3.83 0.75 -10.13
C LEU A 13 -3.52 0.63 -11.63
N SER A 14 -4.34 1.21 -12.50
CA SER A 14 -4.09 1.16 -13.96
C SER A 14 -2.86 1.95 -14.41
N GLY A 15 -2.38 2.90 -13.59
CA GLY A 15 -1.13 3.61 -13.83
C GLY A 15 0.12 2.85 -13.36
N LEU A 16 -0.05 1.70 -12.69
CA LEU A 16 1.05 0.87 -12.23
C LEU A 16 1.44 -0.11 -13.34
N ASP A 17 2.64 0.02 -13.88
CA ASP A 17 3.17 -0.90 -14.87
C ASP A 17 3.39 -2.31 -14.29
N GLY A 18 3.34 -3.31 -15.18
CA GLY A 18 3.52 -4.72 -14.84
C GLY A 18 2.24 -5.45 -14.44
N ASP A 19 2.35 -6.77 -14.38
CA ASP A 19 1.23 -7.69 -14.14
C ASP A 19 1.33 -8.40 -12.78
N GLY A 20 0.25 -9.07 -12.37
CA GLY A 20 0.22 -9.92 -11.19
C GLY A 20 -0.38 -9.27 -9.94
N SER A 21 -0.12 -9.89 -8.79
CA SER A 21 -0.68 -9.50 -7.50
C SER A 21 -0.18 -8.12 -7.05
N VAL A 22 -1.06 -7.33 -6.45
CA VAL A 22 -0.69 -6.05 -5.84
C VAL A 22 -0.86 -6.16 -4.34
N LEU A 23 0.17 -5.78 -3.60
CA LEU A 23 0.07 -5.50 -2.18
C LEU A 23 -0.09 -3.98 -2.00
N VAL A 24 -1.19 -3.58 -1.36
CA VAL A 24 -1.46 -2.21 -0.96
C VAL A 24 -1.23 -2.10 0.55
N VAL A 25 -0.31 -1.26 0.95
CA VAL A 25 0.03 -1.04 2.35
C VAL A 25 -0.44 0.34 2.79
N LEU A 26 -1.24 0.36 3.85
CA LEU A 26 -1.87 1.57 4.40
C LEU A 26 -1.68 1.62 5.91
N THR A 27 -1.93 2.78 6.50
CA THR A 27 -2.05 2.94 7.96
C THR A 27 -3.48 2.63 8.43
N ALA A 28 -3.66 2.43 9.74
CA ALA A 28 -4.98 2.14 10.32
C ALA A 28 -5.99 3.30 10.11
N ASP A 29 -5.49 4.53 10.02
CA ASP A 29 -6.30 5.74 9.84
C ASP A 29 -6.86 5.88 8.42
N GLU A 30 -6.31 5.14 7.45
CA GLU A 30 -6.70 5.19 6.03
C GLU A 30 -7.82 4.19 5.68
N GLY A 31 -8.75 3.96 6.61
CA GLY A 31 -9.79 2.92 6.49
C GLY A 31 -10.69 3.07 5.26
N THR A 32 -10.97 4.30 4.79
CA THR A 32 -11.76 4.52 3.57
C THR A 32 -11.01 4.12 2.31
N CYS A 33 -9.70 4.38 2.28
CA CYS A 33 -8.80 3.93 1.23
C CYS A 33 -8.80 2.39 1.22
N ALA A 34 -8.55 1.75 2.36
CA ALA A 34 -8.55 0.30 2.49
C ALA A 34 -9.83 -0.37 1.98
N LYS A 35 -11.00 0.21 2.30
CA LYS A 35 -12.32 -0.25 1.79
C LYS A 35 -12.44 -0.19 0.26
N SER A 36 -11.79 0.79 -0.37
CA SER A 36 -11.81 0.97 -1.83
C SER A 36 -11.00 -0.13 -2.53
N PHE A 37 -9.88 -0.54 -1.95
CA PHE A 37 -8.98 -1.53 -2.54
C PHE A 37 -9.37 -2.99 -2.22
N ARG A 38 -10.00 -3.28 -1.07
CA ARG A 38 -10.23 -4.67 -0.61
C ARG A 38 -11.07 -5.53 -1.57
N ASN A 39 -11.89 -4.90 -2.42
CA ASN A 39 -12.80 -5.61 -3.34
C ASN A 39 -12.20 -5.74 -4.75
N VAL A 40 -10.97 -5.28 -4.98
CA VAL A 40 -10.29 -5.39 -6.28
C VAL A 40 -9.64 -6.78 -6.38
N ALA A 41 -9.92 -7.50 -7.46
CA ALA A 41 -9.35 -8.83 -7.69
C ALA A 41 -7.82 -8.74 -7.84
N GLY A 42 -7.10 -9.69 -7.22
CA GLY A 42 -5.63 -9.71 -7.25
C GLY A 42 -4.95 -8.67 -6.36
N VAL A 43 -5.71 -7.93 -5.54
CA VAL A 43 -5.18 -6.93 -4.61
C VAL A 43 -5.32 -7.43 -3.18
N SER A 44 -4.21 -7.39 -2.44
CA SER A 44 -4.19 -7.58 -0.99
C SER A 44 -3.97 -6.25 -0.31
N VAL A 45 -4.68 -5.98 0.79
CA VAL A 45 -4.54 -4.75 1.57
C VAL A 45 -4.10 -5.11 2.98
N LEU A 46 -2.96 -4.57 3.42
CA LEU A 46 -2.43 -4.80 4.76
C LEU A 46 -2.11 -3.47 5.46
N ALA A 47 -2.25 -3.47 6.78
CA ALA A 47 -1.75 -2.38 7.61
C ALA A 47 -0.22 -2.43 7.69
N ALA A 48 0.46 -1.29 7.72
CA ALA A 48 1.93 -1.21 7.80
C ALA A 48 2.50 -2.05 8.96
N ASP A 49 1.84 -2.06 10.12
CA ASP A 49 2.24 -2.86 11.27
C ASP A 49 2.14 -4.38 11.03
N SER A 50 1.20 -4.80 10.18
CA SER A 50 0.92 -6.19 9.86
C SER A 50 1.72 -6.75 8.68
N VAL A 51 2.48 -5.92 7.97
CA VAL A 51 3.31 -6.37 6.84
C VAL A 51 4.51 -7.17 7.35
N GLY A 52 4.65 -8.40 6.83
CA GLY A 52 5.81 -9.26 7.01
C GLY A 52 6.61 -9.44 5.71
N VAL A 53 7.75 -10.14 5.81
CA VAL A 53 8.64 -10.40 4.66
C VAL A 53 7.95 -11.24 3.58
N THR A 54 7.14 -12.23 3.98
CA THR A 54 6.43 -13.11 3.06
C THR A 54 5.44 -12.34 2.19
N ASP A 55 4.79 -11.32 2.73
CA ASP A 55 3.84 -10.49 1.98
C ASP A 55 4.56 -9.68 0.90
N LEU A 56 5.74 -9.16 1.22
CA LEU A 56 6.57 -8.40 0.27
C LEU A 56 7.10 -9.28 -0.85
N VAL A 57 7.62 -10.47 -0.53
CA VAL A 57 8.18 -11.41 -1.52
C VAL A 57 7.08 -12.04 -2.38
N GLY A 58 5.88 -12.23 -1.83
CA GLY A 58 4.74 -12.80 -2.54
C GLY A 58 3.99 -11.81 -3.45
N ALA A 59 4.23 -10.51 -3.29
CA ALA A 59 3.60 -9.48 -4.11
C ALA A 59 4.40 -9.26 -5.41
N ALA A 60 3.73 -9.26 -6.56
CA ALA A 60 4.37 -8.88 -7.82
C ALA A 60 4.61 -7.36 -7.88
N ARG A 61 3.71 -6.60 -7.27
CA ARG A 61 3.75 -5.13 -7.25
C ARG A 61 3.36 -4.60 -5.87
N LEU A 62 3.92 -3.45 -5.50
CA LEU A 62 3.73 -2.84 -4.19
C LEU A 62 3.24 -1.39 -4.35
N VAL A 63 2.19 -1.04 -3.62
CA VAL A 63 1.69 0.33 -3.47
C VAL A 63 1.67 0.64 -1.99
N VAL A 64 2.34 1.71 -1.57
CA VAL A 64 2.47 2.10 -0.16
C VAL A 64 2.02 3.55 -0.04
N SER A 65 1.15 3.86 0.92
CA SER A 65 0.88 5.26 1.25
C SER A 65 2.10 5.90 1.88
N GLU A 66 2.24 7.22 1.75
CA GLU A 66 3.38 7.94 2.33
C GLU A 66 3.47 7.75 3.86
N SER A 67 2.32 7.78 4.55
CA SER A 67 2.23 7.49 5.98
C SER A 67 2.63 6.05 6.32
N ALA A 68 2.22 5.07 5.49
CA ALA A 68 2.63 3.69 5.68
C ALA A 68 4.12 3.47 5.42
N LEU A 69 4.71 4.21 4.47
CA LEU A 69 6.15 4.16 4.17
C LEU A 69 6.97 4.67 5.36
N GLN A 70 6.58 5.80 5.95
CA GLN A 70 7.21 6.31 7.17
C GLN A 70 7.14 5.28 8.29
N ARG A 71 5.96 4.70 8.52
CA ARG A 71 5.74 3.67 9.55
C ARG A 71 6.57 2.41 9.31
N LEU A 72 6.71 1.96 8.05
CA LEU A 72 7.57 0.83 7.69
C LEU A 72 9.05 1.16 7.90
N GLY A 73 9.48 2.39 7.61
CA GLY A 73 10.84 2.86 7.86
C GLY A 73 11.22 2.81 9.34
N GLU A 74 10.35 3.34 10.21
CA GLU A 74 10.50 3.24 11.66
C GLU A 74 10.60 1.79 12.12
N LYS A 75 9.72 0.93 11.60
CA LYS A 75 9.68 -0.50 11.94
C LYS A 75 10.95 -1.23 11.49
N ALA A 76 11.53 -0.84 10.35
CA ALA A 76 12.77 -1.39 9.82
C ALA A 76 14.03 -0.82 10.51
N GLY A 77 13.89 0.17 11.40
CA GLY A 77 15.02 0.85 12.02
C GLY A 77 15.78 1.78 11.07
N THR A 78 15.22 2.07 9.89
CA THR A 78 15.77 3.06 8.97
C THR A 78 15.11 4.40 9.29
N THR A 79 15.87 5.30 9.93
CA THR A 79 15.54 6.73 9.89
C THR A 79 15.80 7.18 8.46
N GLN A 80 14.77 7.64 7.76
CA GLN A 80 14.95 8.23 6.42
C GLN A 80 16.00 9.33 6.53
N ARG A 81 17.10 9.22 5.76
CA ARG A 81 17.93 10.39 5.49
C ARG A 81 17.04 11.31 4.67
N GLU A 82 16.72 12.46 5.25
CA GLU A 82 16.01 13.54 4.57
C GLU A 82 16.73 13.75 3.23
N ASP A 83 15.99 13.56 2.13
CA ASP A 83 16.52 13.75 0.79
C ASP A 83 17.10 15.18 0.70
N GLU A 84 18.40 15.24 0.42
CA GLU A 84 19.15 16.47 0.14
C GLU A 84 18.59 17.11 -1.14
N GLU A 85 18.39 18.43 -1.05
CA GLU A 85 17.78 19.41 -1.97
C GLU A 85 18.11 19.27 -3.48
#